data_AF-A0A257JC07-F1
#
_entry.id   AF-A0A257JC07-F1
#
_cell.length_a   1.000
_cell.length_b   1.000
_cell.length_c   1.000
_cell.angle_alpha   90.00
_cell.angle_beta   90.00
_cell.angle_gamma   90.00
#
_symmetry.space_group_name_H-M   'P 1'
#
loop_
_entity.id
_entity.type
_entity.pdbx_description
1 polymer ?
#
loop_
_entity_poly.entity_id
_entity_poly.type
_entity_poly.pdbx_seq_one_letter_code
_entity_poly.pdbx_strand_id
1 'polypeptide(L)'
;LDAHARLLADKLGALLGQPVIIDYKAGAGGAVGAEFVARSEPDGHTLLMANTGTMVINPAIYSKLSYNTLKDFAPVARTAQQPLALVVNPAVPAKTVGELVALAKAGPGKLNYGSAGNGGISHLVPEMFKQATGTFIVHIPYKGSAPAFTDLMAGQVQLMAESVPQAASYVKSGKLRALAVTSAQRNPALPDTPTM
;
A
#
# COMPACT_ATOMS: atom_id res chain seq x y z
N LEU A 1 -7.64 2.98 1.55
CA LEU A 1 -8.78 2.05 1.62
C LEU A 1 -10.01 2.70 2.25
N ASP A 2 -9.90 3.26 3.46
CA ASP A 2 -11.06 3.82 4.19
C ASP A 2 -11.87 4.87 3.41
N ALA A 3 -11.22 5.95 2.97
CA ALA A 3 -11.89 7.02 2.21
C ALA A 3 -12.61 6.50 0.94
N HIS A 4 -12.03 5.48 0.30
CA HIS A 4 -12.65 4.82 -0.86
C HIS A 4 -13.88 4.00 -0.44
N ALA A 5 -13.80 3.26 0.67
CA ALA A 5 -14.91 2.47 1.19
C ALA A 5 -16.11 3.36 1.59
N ARG A 6 -15.86 4.51 2.24
CA ARG A 6 -16.91 5.49 2.59
C ARG A 6 -17.61 6.05 1.35
N LEU A 7 -16.83 6.49 0.37
CA LEU A 7 -17.38 6.98 -0.90
C LEU A 7 -18.21 5.90 -1.61
N LEU A 8 -17.73 4.65 -1.61
CA LEU A 8 -18.44 3.54 -2.22
C LEU A 8 -19.75 3.21 -1.48
N ALA A 9 -19.73 3.17 -0.16
CA ALA A 9 -20.90 2.91 0.67
C ALA A 9 -22.00 3.96 0.44
N ASP A 10 -21.65 5.24 0.40
CA ASP A 10 -22.60 6.33 0.14
C ASP A 10 -23.26 6.17 -1.24
N LYS A 11 -22.46 5.89 -2.27
CA LYS A 11 -22.96 5.72 -3.65
C LYS A 11 -23.82 4.46 -3.80
N LEU A 12 -23.39 3.34 -3.22
CA LEU A 12 -24.16 2.11 -3.24
C LEU A 12 -25.47 2.26 -2.47
N GLY A 13 -25.44 2.91 -1.31
CA GLY A 13 -26.66 3.10 -0.52
C GLY A 13 -27.73 3.91 -1.26
N ALA A 14 -27.31 4.95 -1.98
CA ALA A 14 -28.20 5.72 -2.84
C ALA A 14 -28.80 4.91 -4.01
N LEU A 15 -28.02 4.01 -4.62
CA LEU A 15 -28.45 3.18 -5.74
C LEU A 15 -29.35 2.01 -5.31
N LEU A 16 -29.04 1.39 -4.17
CA LEU A 16 -29.75 0.22 -3.65
C LEU A 16 -31.01 0.59 -2.86
N GLY A 17 -31.13 1.85 -2.42
CA GLY A 17 -32.19 2.27 -1.52
C GLY A 17 -32.09 1.63 -0.13
N GLN A 18 -30.90 1.14 0.24
CA GLN A 18 -30.61 0.44 1.49
C GLN A 18 -29.30 0.98 2.08
N PRO A 19 -29.17 1.12 3.41
CA PRO A 19 -27.92 1.58 4.01
C PRO A 19 -26.80 0.54 3.79
N VAL A 20 -25.62 1.01 3.41
CA VAL A 20 -24.40 0.21 3.37
C VAL A 20 -23.55 0.59 4.58
N ILE A 21 -23.46 -0.31 5.56
CA ILE A 21 -22.76 -0.07 6.82
C ILE A 21 -21.32 -0.57 6.72
N ILE A 22 -20.37 0.27 7.13
CA ILE A 22 -18.95 -0.10 7.20
C ILE A 22 -18.63 -0.61 8.60
N ASP A 23 -18.21 -1.87 8.70
CA ASP A 23 -17.72 -2.49 9.94
C ASP A 23 -16.20 -2.72 9.86
N TYR A 24 -15.42 -2.12 10.78
CA TYR A 24 -13.97 -2.24 10.81
C TYR A 24 -13.50 -3.44 11.66
N LYS A 25 -13.09 -4.52 10.98
CA LYS A 25 -12.50 -5.71 11.59
C LYS A 25 -10.98 -5.73 11.43
N ALA A 26 -10.27 -4.98 12.27
CA ALA A 26 -8.80 -4.88 12.22
C ALA A 26 -8.09 -6.11 12.82
N GLY A 27 -6.89 -6.42 12.33
CA GLY A 27 -6.03 -7.48 12.88
C GLY A 27 -5.38 -8.34 11.80
N ALA A 28 -4.18 -8.88 12.10
CA ALA A 28 -3.47 -9.87 11.27
C ALA A 28 -3.39 -9.52 9.76
N GLY A 29 -3.04 -8.27 9.42
CA GLY A 29 -2.96 -7.85 8.02
C GLY A 29 -4.30 -7.90 7.27
N GLY A 30 -5.42 -7.81 7.98
CA GLY A 30 -6.78 -7.89 7.43
C GLY A 30 -7.38 -9.30 7.41
N ALA A 31 -6.65 -10.31 7.90
CA ALA A 31 -7.15 -11.69 7.93
C ALA A 31 -8.40 -11.85 8.79
N VAL A 32 -8.53 -11.10 9.90
CA VAL A 32 -9.70 -11.15 10.78
C VAL A 32 -10.98 -10.75 10.04
N GLY A 33 -10.94 -9.66 9.27
CA GLY A 33 -12.07 -9.23 8.45
C GLY A 33 -12.38 -10.20 7.30
N ALA A 34 -11.35 -10.75 6.66
CA ALA A 34 -11.53 -11.74 5.61
C ALA A 34 -12.19 -13.03 6.14
N GLU A 35 -11.72 -13.56 7.27
CA GLU A 35 -12.30 -14.74 7.93
C GLU A 35 -13.76 -14.51 8.32
N PHE A 36 -14.09 -13.34 8.86
CA PHE A 36 -15.46 -12.98 9.20
C PHE A 36 -16.38 -13.07 7.98
N VAL A 37 -15.99 -12.46 6.86
CA VAL A 37 -16.79 -12.50 5.62
C VAL A 37 -16.84 -13.91 5.03
N ALA A 38 -15.72 -14.66 5.03
CA ALA A 38 -15.68 -16.03 4.54
C ALA A 38 -16.62 -16.99 5.28
N ARG A 39 -16.93 -16.69 6.56
CA ARG A 39 -17.87 -17.46 7.39
C ARG A 39 -19.29 -16.91 7.43
N SER A 40 -19.55 -15.79 6.75
CA SER A 40 -20.88 -15.18 6.70
C SER A 40 -21.78 -15.95 5.72
N GLU A 41 -23.10 -15.80 5.90
CA GLU A 41 -24.07 -16.35 4.96
C GLU A 41 -23.82 -15.78 3.54
N PRO A 42 -23.82 -16.62 2.48
CA PRO A 42 -23.57 -16.19 1.12
C PRO A 42 -24.82 -15.55 0.48
N ASP A 43 -25.46 -14.61 1.18
CA ASP A 43 -26.72 -13.96 0.80
C ASP A 43 -26.54 -12.58 0.14
N GLY A 44 -25.30 -12.08 0.09
CA GLY A 44 -24.95 -10.79 -0.49
C GLY A 44 -25.04 -9.59 0.45
N HIS A 45 -25.43 -9.78 1.72
CA HIS A 45 -25.50 -8.69 2.71
C HIS A 45 -24.18 -8.43 3.43
N THR A 46 -23.25 -9.39 3.41
CA THR A 46 -21.91 -9.23 3.99
C THR A 46 -20.85 -9.25 2.89
N LEU A 47 -20.17 -8.12 2.71
CA LEU A 47 -19.17 -7.94 1.65
C LEU A 47 -17.81 -7.59 2.24
N LEU A 48 -16.75 -8.12 1.63
CA LEU A 48 -15.38 -7.77 1.97
C LEU A 48 -14.88 -6.67 1.04
N MET A 49 -14.40 -5.55 1.61
CA MET A 49 -13.57 -4.61 0.86
C MET A 49 -12.16 -5.19 0.67
N ALA A 50 -12.03 -6.05 -0.33
CA ALA A 50 -10.80 -6.77 -0.65
C ALA A 50 -9.65 -5.84 -1.09
N ASN A 51 -8.42 -6.23 -0.77
CA ASN A 51 -7.20 -5.56 -1.23
C ASN A 51 -6.08 -6.57 -1.48
N THR A 52 -5.00 -6.15 -2.14
CA THR A 52 -3.86 -7.02 -2.48
C THR A 52 -3.22 -7.72 -1.27
N GLY A 53 -3.14 -7.04 -0.13
CA GLY A 53 -2.59 -7.62 1.10
C GLY A 53 -3.38 -8.83 1.54
N THR A 54 -4.68 -8.66 1.72
CA THR A 54 -5.60 -9.72 2.16
C THR A 54 -5.77 -10.84 1.12
N MET A 55 -5.86 -10.52 -0.18
CA MET A 55 -6.22 -11.51 -1.21
C MET A 55 -5.03 -12.21 -1.87
N VAL A 56 -3.82 -11.64 -1.82
CA VAL A 56 -2.67 -12.13 -2.58
C VAL A 56 -1.44 -12.31 -1.69
N ILE A 57 -1.10 -11.30 -0.89
CA ILE A 57 0.14 -11.35 -0.09
C ILE A 57 -0.02 -12.30 1.09
N ASN A 58 -1.10 -12.18 1.86
CA ASN A 58 -1.35 -13.01 3.05
C ASN A 58 -1.25 -14.52 2.77
N PRO A 59 -1.93 -15.07 1.74
CA PRO A 59 -1.79 -16.50 1.38
C PRO A 59 -0.36 -16.93 1.02
N ALA A 60 0.49 -16.00 0.57
CA ALA A 60 1.86 -16.29 0.17
C ALA A 60 2.85 -16.24 1.35
N ILE A 61 2.55 -15.50 2.42
CA ILE A 61 3.49 -15.26 3.53
C ILE A 61 3.09 -15.96 4.84
N TYR A 62 1.81 -16.29 5.04
CA TYR A 62 1.34 -16.98 6.23
C TYR A 62 1.14 -18.47 5.92
N SER A 63 1.86 -19.32 6.65
CA SER A 63 1.75 -20.79 6.52
C SER A 63 0.40 -21.34 6.98
N LYS A 64 -0.33 -20.60 7.82
CA LYS A 64 -1.69 -20.90 8.25
C LYS A 64 -2.54 -19.66 8.11
N LEU A 65 -3.52 -19.74 7.22
CA LEU A 65 -4.53 -18.71 6.99
C LEU A 65 -5.91 -19.28 7.36
N SER A 66 -6.77 -18.46 7.94
CA SER A 66 -8.13 -18.86 8.33
C SER A 66 -9.16 -18.78 7.19
N TYR A 67 -8.71 -18.49 5.97
CA TYR A 67 -9.52 -18.40 4.76
C TYR A 67 -8.73 -18.82 3.52
N ASN A 68 -9.42 -19.21 2.47
CA ASN A 68 -8.89 -19.51 1.14
C ASN A 68 -9.45 -18.52 0.11
N THR A 69 -8.57 -17.73 -0.50
CA THR A 69 -8.97 -16.63 -1.39
C THR A 69 -9.68 -17.07 -2.67
N LEU A 70 -9.42 -18.30 -3.15
CA LEU A 70 -10.01 -18.82 -4.38
C LEU A 70 -11.28 -19.65 -4.14
N LYS A 71 -11.50 -20.13 -2.91
CA LYS A 71 -12.64 -21.00 -2.56
C LYS A 71 -13.72 -20.27 -1.77
N ASP A 72 -13.34 -19.36 -0.88
CA ASP A 72 -14.25 -18.79 0.11
C ASP A 72 -14.83 -17.44 -0.33
N PHE A 73 -14.41 -16.91 -1.49
CA PHE A 73 -14.84 -15.59 -1.98
C PHE A 73 -15.24 -15.63 -3.45
N ALA A 74 -16.34 -14.96 -3.77
CA ALA A 74 -16.74 -14.64 -5.13
C ALA A 74 -16.36 -13.18 -5.45
N PRO A 75 -15.59 -12.92 -6.53
CA PRO A 75 -15.24 -11.55 -6.92
C PRO A 75 -16.47 -10.83 -7.48
N VAL A 76 -16.78 -9.65 -6.94
CA VAL A 76 -17.89 -8.81 -7.42
C VAL A 76 -17.41 -7.78 -8.45
N ALA A 77 -16.51 -6.88 -8.05
CA ALA A 77 -15.97 -5.85 -8.94
C ALA A 77 -14.65 -5.28 -8.40
N ARG A 78 -13.74 -4.90 -9.31
CA ARG A 78 -12.58 -4.07 -8.96
C ARG A 78 -12.99 -2.60 -8.94
N THR A 79 -13.14 -2.03 -7.75
CA THR A 79 -13.66 -0.66 -7.58
C THR A 79 -12.58 0.42 -7.68
N ALA A 80 -11.31 0.06 -7.52
CA ALA A 80 -10.19 0.98 -7.62
C ALA A 80 -8.91 0.25 -8.00
N GLN A 81 -8.01 0.95 -8.69
CA GLN A 81 -6.63 0.55 -8.88
C GLN A 81 -5.75 1.69 -8.40
N GLN A 82 -4.96 1.44 -7.36
CA GLN A 82 -4.12 2.46 -6.73
C GLN A 82 -2.66 2.10 -6.95
N PRO A 83 -1.95 2.77 -7.88
CA PRO A 83 -0.50 2.64 -7.96
C PRO A 83 0.15 3.22 -6.71
N LEU A 84 1.40 2.80 -6.49
CA LEU A 84 2.27 3.34 -5.45
C LEU A 84 3.25 4.33 -6.09
N ALA A 85 3.75 5.26 -5.29
CA ALA A 85 4.91 6.08 -5.61
C ALA A 85 6.07 5.67 -4.70
N LEU A 86 7.24 5.47 -5.28
CA LEU A 86 8.50 5.44 -4.54
C LEU A 86 8.87 6.88 -4.21
N VAL A 87 8.84 7.22 -2.92
CA VAL A 87 9.14 8.55 -2.40
C VAL A 87 10.35 8.50 -1.47
N VAL A 88 11.10 9.60 -1.44
CA VAL A 88 12.25 9.78 -0.56
C VAL A 88 12.16 11.08 0.22
N ASN A 89 12.82 11.12 1.38
CA ASN A 89 13.08 12.37 2.08
C ASN A 89 13.95 13.30 1.19
N PRO A 90 13.69 14.61 1.11
CA PRO A 90 14.45 15.53 0.25
C PRO A 90 15.96 15.60 0.53
N ALA A 91 16.39 15.28 1.76
CA ALA A 91 17.79 15.22 2.17
C ALA A 91 18.54 14.00 1.62
N VAL A 92 17.83 12.98 1.10
CA VAL A 92 18.47 11.87 0.39
C VAL A 92 19.06 12.41 -0.92
N PRO A 93 20.37 12.22 -1.17
CA PRO A 93 21.05 12.71 -2.37
C PRO A 93 20.74 11.82 -3.59
N ALA A 94 19.45 11.60 -3.86
CA ALA A 94 18.94 10.90 -5.02
C ALA A 94 17.70 11.61 -5.57
N LYS A 95 17.74 11.96 -6.85
CA LYS A 95 16.64 12.58 -7.61
C LYS A 95 16.04 11.61 -8.63
N THR A 96 16.69 10.50 -8.87
CA THR A 96 16.24 9.44 -9.77
C THR A 96 16.32 8.08 -9.10
N VAL A 97 15.60 7.09 -9.63
CA VAL A 97 15.70 5.70 -9.18
C VAL A 97 17.14 5.18 -9.34
N GLY A 98 17.81 5.51 -10.44
CA GLY A 98 19.20 5.12 -10.68
C GLY A 98 20.17 5.66 -9.63
N GLU A 99 20.02 6.93 -9.25
CA GLU A 99 20.80 7.52 -8.15
C GLU A 99 20.52 6.86 -6.81
N LEU A 100 19.26 6.52 -6.52
CA LEU A 100 18.92 5.79 -5.30
C LEU A 100 19.56 4.40 -5.27
N VAL A 101 19.56 3.68 -6.39
CA VAL A 101 20.22 2.38 -6.52
C VAL A 101 21.72 2.51 -6.30
N ALA A 102 22.36 3.50 -6.94
CA ALA A 102 23.79 3.75 -6.77
C ALA A 102 24.13 4.08 -5.31
N LEU A 103 23.33 4.94 -4.67
CA LEU A 103 23.48 5.31 -3.26
C LEU A 103 23.34 4.10 -2.33
N ALA A 104 22.31 3.27 -2.54
CA ALA A 104 22.07 2.07 -1.75
C ALA A 104 23.18 1.02 -1.92
N LYS A 105 23.75 0.88 -3.13
CA LYS A 105 24.89 -0.02 -3.40
C LYS A 105 26.20 0.47 -2.80
N ALA A 106 26.41 1.79 -2.75
CA ALA A 106 27.60 2.38 -2.15
C ALA A 106 27.63 2.25 -0.62
N GLY A 107 26.46 2.12 0.01
CA GLY A 107 26.33 1.92 1.46
C GLY A 107 25.23 0.92 1.82
N PRO A 108 25.44 -0.39 1.61
CA PRO A 108 24.47 -1.41 1.95
C PRO A 108 24.05 -1.30 3.42
N GLY A 109 22.74 -1.24 3.69
CA GLY A 109 22.18 -1.20 5.04
C GLY A 109 22.19 0.19 5.70
N LYS A 110 22.68 1.23 5.01
CA LYS A 110 22.65 2.61 5.52
C LYS A 110 21.32 3.32 5.28
N LEU A 111 20.52 2.84 4.33
CA LEU A 111 19.19 3.38 4.06
C LEU A 111 18.14 2.51 4.72
N ASN A 112 17.15 3.17 5.32
CA ASN A 112 15.96 2.56 5.87
C ASN A 112 14.75 2.92 5.01
N TYR A 113 13.79 2.01 4.91
CA TYR A 113 12.48 2.31 4.34
C TYR A 113 11.35 2.05 5.33
N GLY A 114 10.37 2.95 5.36
CA GLY A 114 9.15 2.81 6.14
C GLY A 114 8.08 2.04 5.38
N SER A 115 7.19 1.37 6.11
CA SER A 115 5.98 0.74 5.54
C SER A 115 4.80 0.85 6.49
N ALA A 116 3.59 0.61 5.98
CA ALA A 116 2.39 0.53 6.80
C ALA A 116 2.33 -0.70 7.72
N GLY A 117 3.30 -1.61 7.64
CA GLY A 117 3.39 -2.83 8.43
C GLY A 117 3.88 -4.04 7.61
N ASN A 118 4.23 -5.10 8.32
CA ASN A 118 4.66 -6.36 7.72
C ASN A 118 3.55 -6.97 6.84
N GLY A 119 3.95 -7.52 5.70
CA GLY A 119 3.03 -8.19 4.77
C GLY A 119 2.08 -7.27 3.98
N GLY A 120 2.19 -5.95 4.15
CA GLY A 120 1.47 -4.97 3.34
C GLY A 120 2.14 -4.68 2.00
N ILE A 121 1.42 -4.03 1.08
CA ILE A 121 1.97 -3.67 -0.23
C ILE A 121 3.12 -2.66 -0.13
N SER A 122 3.08 -1.75 0.86
CA SER A 122 4.19 -0.81 1.14
C SER A 122 5.42 -1.46 1.79
N HIS A 123 5.30 -2.71 2.23
CA HIS A 123 6.44 -3.57 2.59
C HIS A 123 6.93 -4.35 1.36
N LEU A 124 6.02 -4.98 0.62
CA LEU A 124 6.39 -5.85 -0.50
C LEU A 124 7.04 -5.11 -1.67
N VAL A 125 6.57 -3.91 -2.04
CA VAL A 125 7.15 -3.18 -3.18
C VAL A 125 8.62 -2.80 -2.96
N PRO A 126 9.04 -2.23 -1.81
CA PRO A 126 10.45 -2.03 -1.53
C PRO A 126 11.27 -3.33 -1.48
N GLU A 127 10.70 -4.45 -1.00
CA GLU A 127 11.37 -5.76 -1.08
C GLU A 127 11.58 -6.22 -2.54
N MET A 128 10.56 -6.07 -3.40
CA MET A 128 10.69 -6.35 -4.83
C MET A 128 11.73 -5.43 -5.49
N PHE A 129 11.78 -4.15 -5.09
CA PHE A 129 12.80 -3.20 -5.54
C PHE A 129 14.22 -3.64 -5.12
N LYS A 130 14.40 -4.03 -3.85
CA LYS A 130 15.69 -4.55 -3.34
C LYS A 130 16.14 -5.77 -4.15
N GLN A 131 15.23 -6.72 -4.37
CA GLN A 131 15.49 -7.93 -5.14
C GLN A 131 15.87 -7.61 -6.60
N ALA A 132 15.09 -6.76 -7.28
CA ALA A 132 15.32 -6.42 -8.68
C ALA A 132 16.62 -5.63 -8.90
N THR A 133 17.04 -4.83 -7.92
CA THR A 133 18.20 -3.95 -8.05
C THR A 133 19.48 -4.52 -7.41
N GLY A 134 19.36 -5.60 -6.64
CA GLY A 134 20.45 -6.15 -5.84
C GLY A 134 20.93 -5.17 -4.76
N THR A 135 20.01 -4.42 -4.14
CA THR A 135 20.32 -3.46 -3.08
C THR A 135 19.93 -4.02 -1.71
N PHE A 136 20.60 -3.53 -0.66
CA PHE A 136 20.24 -3.83 0.73
C PHE A 136 19.83 -2.54 1.46
N ILE A 137 18.53 -2.43 1.73
CA ILE A 137 17.87 -1.33 2.43
C ILE A 137 17.06 -1.96 3.58
N VAL A 138 17.17 -1.41 4.78
CA VAL A 138 16.57 -1.97 6.00
C VAL A 138 15.09 -1.60 6.08
N HIS A 139 14.24 -2.57 6.40
CA HIS A 139 12.81 -2.37 6.59
C HIS A 139 12.48 -1.93 8.01
N ILE A 140 11.72 -0.85 8.15
CA ILE A 140 11.15 -0.37 9.41
C ILE A 140 9.61 -0.43 9.33
N PRO A 141 8.96 -1.41 9.98
CA PRO A 141 7.50 -1.51 9.95
C PRO A 141 6.83 -0.58 10.96
N TYR A 142 5.79 0.12 10.53
CA TYR A 142 4.96 0.95 11.38
C TYR A 142 3.56 0.36 11.56
N LYS A 143 2.79 0.89 12.52
CA LYS A 143 1.36 0.58 12.69
C LYS A 143 0.49 1.43 11.76
N GLY A 144 0.71 1.31 10.44
CA GLY A 144 0.00 2.07 9.41
C GLY A 144 0.84 3.16 8.72
N SER A 145 0.34 3.68 7.60
CA SER A 145 1.11 4.62 6.75
C SER A 145 1.31 6.00 7.38
N ALA A 146 0.39 6.47 8.23
CA ALA A 146 0.47 7.81 8.85
C ALA A 146 1.75 8.01 9.68
N PRO A 147 2.07 7.15 10.68
CA PRO A 147 3.34 7.28 11.41
C PRO A 147 4.57 7.05 10.52
N ALA A 148 4.51 6.19 9.51
CA ALA A 148 5.61 5.99 8.57
C ALA A 148 5.91 7.26 7.75
N PHE A 149 4.88 7.99 7.30
CA PHE A 149 5.05 9.27 6.60
C PHE A 149 5.63 10.35 7.52
N THR A 150 5.23 10.41 8.79
CA THR A 150 5.80 11.33 9.77
C THR A 150 7.31 11.14 9.88
N ASP A 151 7.76 9.89 10.06
CA ASP A 151 9.18 9.56 10.18
C ASP A 151 9.96 9.76 8.88
N LEU A 152 9.34 9.47 7.73
CA LEU A 152 9.93 9.75 6.43
C LEU A 152 10.17 11.25 6.22
N MET A 153 9.19 12.09 6.55
CA MET A 153 9.34 13.56 6.46
C MET A 153 10.39 14.08 7.44
N ALA A 154 10.50 13.47 8.63
CA ALA A 154 11.52 13.78 9.63
C ALA A 154 12.91 13.20 9.29
N GLY A 155 13.02 12.35 8.27
CA GLY A 155 14.28 11.74 7.83
C GLY A 155 14.76 10.54 8.66
N GLN A 156 13.91 10.02 9.56
CA GLN A 156 14.21 8.82 10.35
C GLN A 156 14.28 7.56 9.48
N VAL A 157 13.46 7.52 8.42
CA VAL A 157 13.58 6.60 7.28
C VAL A 157 13.81 7.41 6.01
N GLN A 158 14.51 6.84 5.04
CA GLN A 158 14.95 7.56 3.84
C GLN A 158 13.99 7.41 2.67
N LEU A 159 13.24 6.31 2.61
CA LEU A 159 12.28 6.06 1.53
C LEU A 159 11.03 5.32 2.00
N MET A 160 10.01 5.33 1.14
CA MET A 160 8.78 4.57 1.29
C MET A 160 8.20 4.32 -0.10
N ALA A 161 7.47 3.22 -0.28
CA ALA A 161 6.58 3.06 -1.44
C ALA A 161 5.14 3.02 -0.95
N GLU A 162 4.32 4.00 -1.33
CA GLU A 162 2.95 4.13 -0.81
C GLU A 162 2.01 4.77 -1.82
N SER A 163 0.70 4.67 -1.58
CA SER A 163 -0.36 5.09 -2.48
C SER A 163 -0.14 6.51 -3.03
N VAL A 164 -0.26 6.64 -4.35
CA VAL A 164 -0.02 7.91 -5.05
C VAL A 164 -0.84 9.07 -4.47
N PRO A 165 -2.14 8.95 -4.12
CA PRO A 165 -2.88 10.07 -3.55
C PRO A 165 -2.24 10.63 -2.27
N GLN A 166 -1.75 9.76 -1.39
CA GLN A 166 -1.12 10.17 -0.14
C GLN A 166 0.28 10.75 -0.40
N ALA A 167 1.09 10.06 -1.22
CA ALA A 167 2.41 10.54 -1.62
C ALA A 167 2.34 11.91 -2.31
N ALA A 168 1.40 12.11 -3.23
CA ALA A 168 1.20 13.33 -4.00
C ALA A 168 0.91 14.54 -3.11
N SER A 169 0.14 14.37 -2.02
CA SER A 169 -0.12 15.45 -1.06
C SER A 169 1.18 16.00 -0.46
N TYR A 170 2.07 15.11 -0.02
CA TYR A 170 3.35 15.50 0.57
C TYR A 170 4.36 16.01 -0.46
N VAL A 171 4.39 15.41 -1.66
CA VAL A 171 5.27 15.84 -2.77
C VAL A 171 4.91 17.25 -3.24
N LYS A 172 3.62 17.55 -3.42
CA LYS A 172 3.14 18.89 -3.80
C LYS A 172 3.48 19.95 -2.76
N SER A 173 3.56 19.57 -1.47
CA SER A 173 3.99 20.46 -0.38
C SER A 173 5.51 20.59 -0.23
N GLY A 174 6.30 19.93 -1.08
CA GLY A 174 7.76 19.95 -1.02
C GLY A 174 8.38 19.13 0.13
N LYS A 175 7.56 18.47 0.95
CA LYS A 175 8.04 17.68 2.10
C LYS A 175 8.71 16.37 1.70
N LEU A 176 8.39 15.84 0.52
CA LEU A 176 8.94 14.60 -0.03
C LEU A 176 9.25 14.76 -1.51
N ARG A 177 10.12 13.89 -2.04
CA ARG A 177 10.41 13.78 -3.47
C ARG A 177 9.91 12.43 -3.98
N ALA A 178 9.10 12.41 -5.04
CA ALA A 178 8.76 11.18 -5.74
C ALA A 178 9.82 10.86 -6.80
N LEU A 179 10.27 9.60 -6.84
CA LEU A 179 11.27 9.11 -7.79
C LEU A 179 10.65 8.32 -8.94
N ALA A 180 9.60 7.55 -8.65
CA ALA A 180 8.88 6.75 -9.64
C ALA A 180 7.46 6.42 -9.17
N VAL A 181 6.55 6.15 -10.10
CA VAL A 181 5.25 5.51 -9.85
C VAL A 181 5.25 4.08 -10.37
N THR A 182 4.52 3.18 -9.72
CA THR A 182 4.43 1.76 -10.11
C THR A 182 3.36 1.49 -11.19
N SER A 183 2.69 2.53 -11.71
CA SER A 183 1.74 2.41 -12.82
C SER A 183 2.46 2.35 -14.16
N ALA A 184 1.83 1.71 -15.15
CA ALA A 184 2.34 1.62 -16.52
C ALA A 184 2.45 2.99 -17.23
N GLN A 185 1.73 3.99 -16.74
CA GLN A 185 1.77 5.37 -17.21
C GLN A 185 1.98 6.30 -16.01
N ARG A 186 2.49 7.51 -16.27
CA ARG A 186 2.60 8.56 -15.26
C ARG A 186 1.23 8.83 -14.64
N ASN A 187 1.20 9.04 -13.33
CA ASN A 187 -0.04 9.31 -12.64
C ASN A 187 -0.38 10.82 -12.73
N PRO A 188 -1.61 11.23 -13.08
CA PRO A 188 -1.98 12.66 -13.14
C PRO A 188 -1.77 13.43 -11.82
N ALA A 189 -1.76 12.75 -10.67
CA ALA A 189 -1.47 13.38 -9.38
C ALA A 189 0.03 13.70 -9.18
N LEU A 190 0.91 13.07 -9.98
CA LEU A 190 2.37 13.18 -9.98
C LEU A 190 2.89 13.22 -11.45
N PRO A 191 2.50 14.23 -12.24
CA PRO A 191 2.74 14.24 -13.70
C PRO A 191 4.24 14.24 -14.05
N ASP A 192 5.08 14.83 -13.21
CA ASP A 192 6.53 14.92 -13.45
C ASP A 192 7.29 13.68 -12.98
N THR A 193 6.64 12.75 -12.26
CA THR A 193 7.26 11.53 -11.76
C THR A 193 7.22 10.43 -12.84
N PRO A 194 8.37 9.84 -13.23
CA PRO A 194 8.41 8.76 -14.23
C PRO A 194 7.79 7.47 -13.70
N THR A 195 7.58 6.49 -14.57
CA THR A 195 7.24 5.13 -14.18
C THR A 195 8.48 4.40 -13.67
N MET A 196 8.28 3.37 -12.85
CA MET A 196 9.34 2.43 -12.41
C MET A 196 9.90 1.62 -13.57
#